data_AF-A0A4S3FY97-F1
#
_entry.id   AF-A0A4S3FY97-F1
#
_cell.length_a   1.000
_cell.length_b   1.000
_cell.length_c   1.000
_cell.angle_alpha   90.00
_cell.angle_beta   90.00
_cell.angle_gamma   90.00
#
_symmetry.space_group_name_H-M   'P 1'
#
loop_
_entity.id
_entity.type
_entity.pdbx_description
1 polymer ?
#
loop_
_entity_poly.entity_id
_entity_poly.type
_entity_poly.pdbx_seq_one_letter_code
_entity_poly.pdbx_strand_id
1 'polypeptide(L)'
;MKSPDSIYQDAVDSEIDRLARLSPCELMRIEPLSWKLDTECGPVELHCVISDQSDVRHIVVMSERPLMLGMARRRFVAAVEVKLSAERMSNACVSDLYD
;
A
#
# COMPACT_ATOMS: atom_id res chain seq x y z
N MET A 1 26.28 4.24 8.87
CA MET A 1 25.37 3.09 9.06
C MET A 1 23.96 3.63 9.25
N LYS A 2 22.99 3.18 8.44
CA LYS A 2 21.57 3.48 8.68
C LYS A 2 21.13 2.78 9.97
N SER A 3 20.20 3.39 10.71
CA SER A 3 19.63 2.75 11.88
C SER A 3 18.76 1.56 11.45
N PRO A 4 18.60 0.50 12.28
CA PRO A 4 17.69 -0.59 11.96
C PRO A 4 16.27 -0.07 11.69
N ASP A 5 15.80 0.91 12.46
CA ASP A 5 14.47 1.51 12.31
C ASP A 5 14.27 2.19 10.95
N SER A 6 15.29 2.90 10.46
CA SER A 6 15.23 3.50 9.11
C SER A 6 15.10 2.45 8.01
N ILE A 7 15.57 1.20 8.20
CA ILE A 7 15.46 0.17 7.17
C ILE A 7 14.03 -0.36 7.08
N TYR A 8 13.37 -0.57 8.22
CA TYR A 8 11.96 -0.98 8.25
C TYR A 8 11.05 0.12 7.70
N GLN A 9 11.35 1.39 8.01
CA GLN A 9 10.62 2.53 7.46
C GLN A 9 10.88 2.70 5.95
N ASP A 10 12.14 2.65 5.50
CA ASP A 10 12.51 2.73 4.08
C ASP A 10 11.84 1.62 3.26
N ALA A 11 11.71 0.40 3.81
CA ALA A 11 10.99 -0.70 3.16
C ALA A 11 9.50 -0.42 3.00
N VAL A 12 8.86 0.17 4.02
CA VAL A 12 7.45 0.58 3.97
C VAL A 12 7.28 1.73 2.97
N ASP A 13 8.13 2.75 3.03
CA ASP A 13 8.07 3.92 2.15
C ASP A 13 8.31 3.55 0.69
N SER A 14 9.29 2.69 0.41
CA SER A 14 9.56 2.19 -0.94
C SER A 14 8.37 1.45 -1.53
N GLU A 15 7.62 0.71 -0.71
CA GLU A 15 6.44 0.00 -1.18
C GLU A 15 5.27 0.96 -1.41
N ILE A 16 5.09 1.95 -0.54
CA ILE A 16 4.10 3.01 -0.75
C ILE A 16 4.40 3.80 -2.03
N ASP A 17 5.66 4.12 -2.29
CA ASP A 17 6.10 4.77 -3.53
C ASP A 17 5.84 3.91 -4.77
N ARG A 18 5.91 2.58 -4.64
CA ARG A 18 5.54 1.64 -5.71
C ARG A 18 4.03 1.68 -5.95
N LEU A 19 3.24 1.60 -4.88
CA LEU A 19 1.78 1.65 -4.94
C LEU A 19 1.28 2.98 -5.52
N ALA A 20 1.87 4.10 -5.12
CA ALA A 20 1.51 5.43 -5.59
C ALA A 20 1.71 5.63 -7.11
N ARG A 21 2.47 4.76 -7.79
CA ARG A 21 2.68 4.78 -9.25
C ARG A 21 1.66 3.94 -10.02
N LEU A 22 0.88 3.12 -9.33
CA LEU A 22 -0.13 2.28 -9.97
C LEU A 22 -1.39 3.09 -10.30
N SER A 23 -2.07 2.71 -11.37
CA SER A 23 -3.37 3.27 -11.72
C SER A 23 -4.44 2.88 -10.69
N PRO A 24 -5.53 3.66 -10.56
CA PRO A 24 -6.64 3.31 -9.66
C PRO A 24 -7.17 1.89 -9.92
N CYS A 25 -7.29 1.47 -11.18
CA CYS A 25 -7.75 0.12 -11.52
C CYS A 25 -6.81 -0.97 -11.03
N GLU A 26 -5.49 -0.76 -11.10
CA GLU A 26 -4.50 -1.70 -10.56
C GLU A 26 -4.58 -1.76 -9.04
N LEU A 27 -4.72 -0.62 -8.37
CA LEU A 27 -4.84 -0.53 -6.92
C LEU A 27 -6.10 -1.23 -6.39
N MET A 28 -7.21 -1.17 -7.14
CA MET A 28 -8.43 -1.90 -6.80
C MET A 28 -8.30 -3.42 -6.88
N ARG A 29 -7.31 -3.93 -7.61
CA ARG A 29 -7.04 -5.38 -7.74
C ARG A 29 -6.08 -5.91 -6.69
N ILE A 30 -5.51 -5.04 -5.87
CA ILE A 30 -4.61 -5.47 -4.79
C ILE A 30 -5.42 -6.20 -3.72
N GLU A 31 -4.88 -7.30 -3.25
CA GLU A 31 -5.42 -8.11 -2.16
C GLU A 31 -4.54 -7.97 -0.91
N PRO A 32 -5.10 -8.15 0.31
CA PRO A 32 -4.30 -8.21 1.52
C PRO A 32 -3.31 -9.37 1.44
N LEU A 33 -2.03 -9.09 1.62
CA LEU A 33 -0.98 -10.11 1.57
C LEU A 33 0.22 -9.72 2.43
N SER A 34 1.00 -10.72 2.83
CA SER A 34 2.27 -10.52 3.54
C SER A 34 3.41 -11.11 2.72
N TRP A 35 4.54 -10.42 2.66
CA TRP A 35 5.71 -10.85 1.91
C TRP A 35 7.00 -10.33 2.54
N LYS A 36 8.12 -10.87 2.08
CA LYS A 36 9.45 -10.45 2.54
C LYS A 36 10.12 -9.62 1.46
N LEU A 37 10.69 -8.49 1.86
CA LEU A 37 11.52 -7.64 1.04
C LEU A 37 12.97 -7.78 1.50
N ASP A 38 13.86 -8.21 0.62
CA ASP A 38 15.28 -8.31 0.93
C ASP A 38 15.90 -6.91 0.99
N THR A 39 16.50 -6.58 2.15
CA THR A 39 17.24 -5.34 2.35
C THR A 39 18.71 -5.63 2.66
N GLU A 40 19.56 -4.60 2.65
CA GLU A 40 20.99 -4.72 2.98
C GLU A 40 21.24 -5.28 4.39
N CYS A 41 20.27 -5.20 5.30
CA CYS A 41 20.36 -5.73 6.66
C CYS A 41 19.55 -7.01 6.88
N GLY A 42 19.04 -7.62 5.81
CA GLY A 42 18.24 -8.84 5.84
C GLY A 42 16.78 -8.63 5.40
N PRO A 43 15.99 -9.71 5.38
CA PRO A 43 14.61 -9.64 4.94
C PRO A 43 13.74 -8.88 5.95
N VAL A 44 12.96 -7.91 5.45
CA VAL A 44 11.90 -7.21 6.18
C VAL A 44 10.56 -7.80 5.76
N GLU A 45 9.74 -8.22 6.72
CA GLU A 45 8.38 -8.65 6.44
C GLU A 45 7.44 -7.44 6.36
N LEU A 46 6.75 -7.32 5.23
CA LEU A 46 5.75 -6.31 4.98
C LEU A 46 4.36 -6.96 4.95
N HIS A 47 3.38 -6.24 5.46
CA HIS A 47 1.97 -6.62 5.40
C HIS A 47 1.19 -5.52 4.69
N CYS A 48 0.41 -5.91 3.69
CA CYS A 48 -0.59 -5.06 3.05
C CYS A 48 -1.95 -5.35 3.68
N VAL A 49 -2.60 -4.31 4.18
CA VAL A 49 -3.94 -4.35 4.75
C VAL A 49 -4.82 -3.37 3.99
N ILE A 50 -6.04 -3.78 3.68
CA ILE A 50 -6.98 -3.00 2.90
C ILE A 50 -8.18 -2.66 3.75
N SER A 51 -8.61 -1.40 3.70
CA SER A 51 -9.82 -0.91 4.33
C SER A 51 -10.64 -0.15 3.29
N ASP A 52 -11.77 -0.73 2.89
CA ASP A 52 -12.73 -0.07 2.01
C ASP A 52 -13.76 0.70 2.86
N GLN A 53 -13.91 1.99 2.63
CA GLN A 53 -14.87 2.87 3.30
C GLN A 53 -15.57 3.74 2.25
N SER A 54 -16.86 3.51 2.04
CA SER A 54 -17.67 4.24 1.05
C SER A 54 -17.06 4.17 -0.37
N ASP A 55 -16.66 5.30 -0.94
CA ASP A 55 -16.04 5.47 -2.26
C ASP A 55 -14.51 5.49 -2.21
N VAL A 56 -13.94 5.20 -1.04
CA VAL A 56 -12.51 5.27 -0.76
C VAL A 56 -11.97 3.91 -0.35
N ARG A 57 -10.85 3.51 -0.94
CA ARG A 57 -10.06 2.34 -0.55
C ARG A 57 -8.73 2.81 0.02
N HIS A 58 -8.46 2.46 1.27
CA HIS A 58 -7.15 2.66 1.90
C HIS A 58 -6.33 1.39 1.77
N ILE A 59 -5.15 1.50 1.17
CA ILE A 59 -4.16 0.42 1.09
C ILE A 59 -3.01 0.77 2.02
N VAL A 60 -2.91 0.03 3.12
CA VAL A 60 -1.98 0.28 4.21
C VAL A 60 -0.84 -0.73 4.14
N VAL A 61 0.40 -0.25 4.10
CA VAL A 61 1.60 -1.08 4.19
C VAL A 61 2.19 -0.91 5.57
N MET A 62 2.56 -2.02 6.20
CA MET A 62 3.16 -2.03 7.53
C MET A 62 4.27 -3.05 7.67
N SER A 63 5.18 -2.79 8.60
CA SER A 63 6.21 -3.74 9.02
C SER A 63 6.29 -3.81 10.54
N GLU A 64 6.54 -5.00 11.09
CA GLU A 64 6.81 -5.21 12.51
C GLU A 64 8.30 -5.44 12.77
N ARG A 65 8.84 -4.77 13.80
CA ARG A 65 10.22 -5.01 14.25
C ARG A 65 10.26 -6.07 15.35
N PRO A 66 10.94 -7.21 15.14
CA PRO A 66 11.31 -8.12 16.23
C PRO A 66 12.54 -7.56 16.95
N LEU A 67 12.34 -6.91 18.10
CA LEU A 67 13.43 -6.52 18.99
C LEU A 67 13.75 -7.68 19.95
N MET A 68 14.93 -8.28 19.79
CA MET A 68 15.53 -9.15 20.81
C MET A 68 16.06 -8.24 21.93
N LEU A 69 15.49 -8.40 23.14
CA LEU A 69 15.77 -7.71 24.42
C LEU A 69 14.66 -6.72 24.86
N GLY A 70 13.65 -7.25 25.55
CA GLY A 70 12.87 -6.47 26.52
C GLY A 70 11.74 -5.57 25.99
N MET A 71 10.71 -6.19 25.42
CA MET A 71 9.30 -5.78 25.54
C MET A 71 8.67 -4.71 24.63
N ALA A 72 9.33 -4.15 23.60
CA ALA A 72 8.63 -3.28 22.66
C ALA A 72 8.78 -3.74 21.21
N ARG A 73 7.69 -4.19 20.58
CA ARG A 73 7.58 -4.27 19.12
C ARG A 73 7.22 -2.88 18.61
N ARG A 74 8.00 -2.35 17.66
CA ARG A 74 7.65 -1.14 16.92
C ARG A 74 6.96 -1.55 15.62
N ARG A 75 5.91 -0.83 15.25
CA ARG A 75 5.19 -0.99 13.98
C ARG A 75 5.39 0.26 13.15
N PHE A 76 5.86 0.10 11.92
CA PHE A 76 5.97 1.17 10.94
C PHE A 76 4.80 1.03 9.97
N VAL A 77 4.17 2.15 9.61
CA VAL A 77 2.94 2.15 8.81
C VAL A 77 2.91 3.36 7.90
N ALA A 78 2.53 3.15 6.65
CA ALA A 78 2.13 4.20 5.73
C ALA A 78 1.00 3.67 4.83
N ALA A 79 0.31 4.55 4.10
CA ALA A 79 -0.88 4.18 3.34
C ALA A 79 -1.04 5.00 2.06
N VAL A 80 -1.70 4.42 1.08
CA VAL A 80 -2.20 5.09 -0.13
C VAL A 80 -3.73 5.12 -0.05
N GLU A 81 -4.30 6.30 -0.27
CA GLU A 81 -5.75 6.49 -0.42
C GLU A 81 -6.11 6.44 -1.91
N VAL A 82 -7.12 5.64 -2.24
CA VAL A 82 -7.65 5.52 -3.60
C VAL A 82 -9.11 5.94 -3.57
N LYS A 83 -9.44 7.01 -4.29
CA LYS A 83 -10.80 7.50 -4.43
C LYS A 83 -11.29 7.30 -5.85
N LEU A 84 -12.39 6.59 -6.01
CA LEU A 84 -13.03 6.43 -7.32
C LEU A 84 -14.21 7.38 -7.42
N SER A 85 -14.18 8.27 -8.42
CA SER A 85 -15.33 9.09 -8.80
C SER A 85 -16.05 8.43 -9.97
N ALA A 86 -17.38 8.29 -9.87
CA ALA A 86 -18.24 7.84 -10.95
C ALA A 86 -19.20 8.96 -11.34
N GLU A 87 -19.27 9.29 -12.63
CA GLU A 87 -20.23 10.23 -13.17
C GLU A 87 -21.17 9.54 -14.16
N ARG A 88 -22.43 9.98 -14.17
CA ARG A 88 -23.42 9.47 -15.11
C ARG A 88 -23.08 9.95 -16.53
N MET A 89 -22.77 9.02 -17.42
CA MET A 89 -22.64 9.32 -18.84
C MET A 89 -24.02 9.58 -19.45
N SER A 90 -24.11 10.58 -20.33
CA SER A 90 -25.31 10.84 -21.12
C SER A 90 -25.44 9.76 -22.20
N ASN A 91 -26.68 9.51 -22.66
CA ASN A 91 -26.93 8.51 -23.72
C ASN A 91 -26.14 8.80 -25.01
N ALA A 92 -25.90 10.08 -25.32
CA ALA A 92 -25.08 10.48 -26.46
C ALA A 92 -23.61 10.04 -26.29
N CYS A 93 -23.03 10.31 -25.11
CA CYS A 93 -21.65 9.95 -24.78
C CYS A 93 -21.43 8.41 -24.75
N VAL A 94 -22.48 7.65 -24.46
CA VAL A 94 -22.45 6.19 -24.53
C VAL A 94 -22.50 5.69 -25.98
N SER A 95 -23.29 6.31 -26.86
CA SER A 95 -23.36 5.94 -28.29
C SER A 95 -21.98 6.07 -28.95
N ASP A 96 -21.28 7.18 -28.69
CA ASP A 96 -19.96 7.48 -29.26
C ASP A 96 -18.84 6.50 -28.87
N LEU A 97 -19.03 5.67 -27.83
CA LEU A 97 -18.05 4.64 -27.42
C LEU A 97 -18.19 3.32 -28.19
N TYR A 98 -19.33 3.09 -28.84
CA TYR A 98 -19.65 1.85 -29.52
C TYR A 98 -19.81 2.02 -31.05
N ASP A 99 -19.64 3.23 -31.57
CA ASP A 99 -19.53 3.58 -32.99
C ASP A 99 -18.06 3.69 -33.43
#